data_AF-A0A821AHL4-F1
#
_entry.id   AF-A0A821AHL4-F1
#
_cell.length_a   1.000
_cell.length_b   1.000
_cell.length_c   1.000
_cell.angle_alpha   90.00
_cell.angle_beta   90.00
_cell.angle_gamma   90.00
#
_symmetry.space_group_name_H-M   'P 1'
#
loop_
_entity.id
_entity.type
_entity.pdbx_description
1 polymer ?
#
loop_
_entity_poly.entity_id
_entity_poly.type
_entity_poly.pdbx_seq_one_letter_code
_entity_poly.pdbx_strand_id
1 'polypeptide(L)'
;AKIENIHGFKASDYWLLNFKKRNGIPSRKVARFVSHRKVVDKSIIKQTVDDFLAEATKHIPKYKLDFVLNANQSSFNYEIGSNRTLSYAGEKATYLSIKSLNAISHSNTVMPTVSAAGQLNRPVFICLQEPTG
;
A
#
# COMPACT_ATOMS: atom_id res chain seq x y z
N ALA A 1 -25.86 19.24 -21.22
CA ALA A 1 -25.77 20.46 -20.41
C ALA A 1 -24.70 21.36 -21.01
N LYS A 2 -25.01 22.61 -21.33
CA LYS A 2 -23.99 23.59 -21.76
C LYS A 2 -23.09 23.88 -20.57
N ILE A 3 -21.78 23.72 -20.74
CA ILE A 3 -20.80 24.11 -19.73
C ILE A 3 -20.55 25.60 -19.95
N GLU A 4 -21.25 26.44 -19.20
CA GLU A 4 -20.97 27.87 -19.18
C GLU A 4 -19.83 28.14 -18.19
N ASN A 5 -18.74 28.70 -18.69
CA ASN A 5 -17.59 29.03 -17.87
C ASN A 5 -17.87 30.36 -17.15
N ILE A 6 -18.25 30.30 -15.87
CA ILE A 6 -18.58 31.48 -15.07
C ILE A 6 -17.27 32.16 -14.63
N HIS A 7 -16.92 33.26 -15.30
CA HIS A 7 -15.71 34.01 -15.02
C HIS A 7 -15.68 34.50 -13.56
N GLY A 8 -14.62 34.16 -12.82
CA GLY A 8 -14.42 34.58 -11.42
C GLY A 8 -15.12 33.72 -10.35
N PHE A 9 -15.84 32.66 -10.73
CA PHE A 9 -16.42 31.75 -9.74
C PHE A 9 -15.33 30.95 -9.01
N LYS A 10 -15.29 31.07 -7.68
CA LYS A 10 -14.45 30.25 -6.79
C LYS A 10 -15.34 29.60 -5.74
N ALA A 11 -15.49 28.28 -5.83
CA ALA A 11 -16.26 27.52 -4.85
C ALA A 11 -15.55 27.46 -3.49
N SER A 12 -16.32 27.53 -2.41
CA SER A 12 -15.85 27.17 -1.06
C SER A 12 -15.86 25.65 -0.85
N ASP A 13 -15.10 25.17 0.13
CA ASP A 13 -15.07 23.74 0.48
C ASP A 13 -16.46 23.21 0.88
N TYR A 14 -17.23 24.04 1.57
CA TYR A 14 -18.62 23.73 1.93
C TYR A 14 -19.52 23.57 0.70
N TRP A 15 -19.37 24.46 -0.29
CA TRP A 15 -20.10 24.37 -1.56
C TRP A 15 -19.74 23.07 -2.30
N LEU A 16 -18.45 22.75 -2.39
CA LEU A 16 -17.96 21.55 -3.08
C LEU A 16 -18.45 20.26 -2.39
N LEU A 17 -18.43 20.22 -1.06
CA LEU A 17 -18.92 19.07 -0.29
C LEU A 17 -20.41 18.83 -0.54
N ASN A 18 -21.22 19.89 -0.47
CA ASN A 18 -22.66 19.80 -0.70
C ASN A 18 -22.99 19.46 -2.15
N PHE A 19 -22.24 20.00 -3.11
CA PHE A 19 -22.37 19.65 -4.51
C PHE A 19 -22.15 18.15 -4.73
N LYS A 20 -21.06 17.58 -4.20
CA LYS A 20 -20.77 16.14 -4.31
C LYS A 20 -21.86 15.28 -3.65
N LYS A 21 -22.33 15.66 -2.46
CA LYS A 21 -23.42 14.95 -1.76
C LYS A 21 -24.73 14.97 -2.56
N ARG A 22 -25.15 16.14 -3.03
CA ARG A 22 -26.40 16.32 -3.78
C ARG A 22 -26.40 15.57 -5.10
N ASN A 23 -25.26 15.49 -5.77
CA ASN A 23 -25.11 14.78 -7.05
C ASN A 23 -24.69 13.31 -6.88
N GLY A 24 -24.65 12.78 -5.65
CA GLY A 24 -24.29 11.38 -5.41
C GLY A 24 -22.89 11.02 -5.91
N ILE A 25 -21.88 11.86 -5.66
CA ILE A 25 -20.48 11.63 -6.07
C ILE A 25 -19.61 11.31 -4.83
N PRO A 26 -19.74 10.12 -4.21
CA PRO A 26 -18.89 9.70 -3.12
C PRO A 26 -17.50 9.29 -3.63
N SER A 27 -16.55 9.17 -2.70
CA SER A 27 -15.30 8.45 -2.97
C SER A 27 -15.60 6.96 -3.10
N ARG A 28 -15.36 6.37 -4.27
CA ARG A 28 -15.57 4.95 -4.58
C ARG A 28 -14.22 4.24 -4.69
N LYS A 29 -14.16 2.99 -4.24
CA LYS A 29 -12.99 2.11 -4.41
C LYS A 29 -12.91 1.69 -5.88
N VAL A 30 -11.75 1.83 -6.50
CA VAL A 30 -11.47 1.26 -7.82
C VAL A 30 -11.45 -0.27 -7.66
N ALA A 31 -12.26 -0.97 -8.45
CA ALA A 31 -12.47 -2.40 -8.27
C ALA A 31 -11.16 -3.18 -8.52
N ARG A 32 -10.58 -3.74 -7.45
CA ARG A 32 -9.56 -4.80 -7.49
C ARG A 32 -9.92 -5.86 -6.45
N PHE A 33 -9.68 -7.12 -6.83
CA PHE A 33 -9.95 -8.34 -6.08
C PHE A 33 -9.35 -8.30 -4.68
N VAL A 34 -10.08 -8.85 -3.71
CA VAL A 34 -9.68 -8.93 -2.30
C VAL A 34 -9.25 -10.36 -2.04
N SER A 35 -8.02 -10.59 -1.57
CA SER A 35 -7.57 -11.94 -1.22
C SER A 35 -8.26 -12.42 0.05
N HIS A 36 -8.67 -13.69 0.06
CA HIS A 36 -9.17 -14.36 1.26
C HIS A 36 -8.02 -14.50 2.27
N ARG A 37 -8.10 -13.82 3.40
CA ARG A 37 -7.25 -14.14 4.56
C ARG A 37 -7.81 -15.38 5.24
N LYS A 38 -6.94 -16.37 5.47
CA LYS A 38 -7.19 -17.53 6.32
C LYS A 38 -7.56 -17.04 7.72
N VAL A 39 -8.68 -17.51 8.25
CA VAL A 39 -9.02 -17.37 9.67
C VAL A 39 -8.10 -18.32 10.42
N VAL A 40 -6.93 -17.84 10.80
CA VAL A 40 -6.05 -18.54 11.75
C VAL A 40 -6.46 -18.07 13.14
N ASP A 41 -6.58 -19.03 14.06
CA ASP A 41 -6.96 -18.80 15.45
C ASP A 41 -5.99 -17.82 16.13
N LYS A 42 -6.53 -16.77 16.75
CA LYS A 42 -5.76 -15.73 17.42
C LYS A 42 -4.94 -16.26 18.59
N SER A 43 -5.41 -17.33 19.23
CA SER A 43 -4.74 -17.96 20.37
C SER A 43 -3.41 -18.61 19.96
N ILE A 44 -3.43 -19.34 18.84
CA ILE A 44 -2.26 -20.01 18.27
C ILE A 44 -1.22 -18.97 17.83
N ILE A 45 -1.64 -17.91 17.15
CA ILE A 45 -0.74 -16.82 16.72
C ILE A 45 -0.04 -16.21 17.93
N LYS A 46 -0.78 -15.95 19.02
CA LYS A 46 -0.21 -15.34 20.22
C LYS A 46 0.84 -16.24 20.86
N GLN A 47 0.55 -17.53 21.02
CA GLN A 47 1.50 -18.48 21.60
C GLN A 47 2.78 -18.58 20.75
N THR A 48 2.66 -18.69 19.42
CA THR A 48 3.82 -18.73 18.52
C THR A 48 4.68 -17.46 18.63
N VAL A 49 4.05 -16.29 18.78
CA VAL A 49 4.77 -15.03 18.98
C VAL A 49 5.49 -15.01 20.33
N ASP A 50 4.83 -15.43 21.40
CA ASP A 50 5.40 -15.45 22.75
C ASP A 50 6.62 -16.40 22.83
N ASP A 51 6.51 -17.60 22.26
CA ASP A 51 7.59 -18.59 22.20
C ASP A 51 8.80 -18.06 21.40
N PHE A 52 8.54 -17.45 20.24
CA PHE A 52 9.59 -16.83 19.43
C PHE A 52 10.29 -15.69 20.16
N LEU A 53 9.55 -14.81 20.85
CA LEU A 53 10.13 -13.70 21.59
C LEU A 53 11.01 -14.19 22.76
N ALA A 54 10.57 -15.22 23.48
CA ALA A 54 11.36 -15.83 24.55
C ALA A 54 12.70 -16.37 24.03
N GLU A 55 12.67 -17.06 22.88
CA GLU A 55 13.90 -17.57 22.25
C GLU A 55 14.79 -16.44 21.73
N ALA A 56 14.24 -15.51 20.96
CA ALA A 56 15.00 -14.40 20.39
C ALA A 56 15.68 -13.55 21.48
N THR A 57 14.97 -13.25 22.57
CA THR A 57 15.49 -12.45 23.70
C THR A 57 16.63 -13.17 24.42
N LYS A 58 16.62 -14.50 24.47
CA LYS A 58 17.71 -15.31 25.03
C LYS A 58 18.97 -15.31 24.15
N HIS A 59 18.82 -15.18 22.84
CA HIS A 59 19.92 -15.32 21.88
C HIS A 59 20.53 -13.98 21.44
N ILE A 60 19.73 -12.93 21.28
CA ILE A 60 20.19 -11.60 20.82
C ILE A 60 21.38 -11.06 21.64
N PRO A 61 21.38 -11.11 22.99
CA PRO A 61 22.49 -10.58 23.80
C PRO A 61 23.84 -11.28 23.59
N LYS A 62 23.86 -12.46 22.95
CA LYS A 62 25.09 -13.22 22.66
C LYS A 62 25.87 -12.66 21.47
N TYR A 63 25.29 -11.73 20.72
CA TYR A 63 25.86 -11.14 19.51
C TYR A 63 25.99 -9.63 19.69
N LYS A 64 26.97 -9.01 19.00
CA LYS A 64 26.99 -7.55 18.89
C LYS A 64 25.79 -7.09 18.06
N LEU A 65 25.21 -5.95 18.42
CA LEU A 65 24.02 -5.40 17.76
C LEU A 65 24.22 -5.15 16.26
N ASP A 66 25.45 -4.88 15.83
CA ASP A 66 25.81 -4.74 14.41
C ASP A 66 25.58 -6.02 13.59
N PHE A 67 25.63 -7.19 14.24
CA PHE A 67 25.46 -8.51 13.62
C PHE A 67 24.06 -9.11 13.85
N VAL A 68 23.18 -8.42 14.56
CA VAL A 68 21.77 -8.80 14.69
C VAL A 68 21.01 -8.07 13.60
N LEU A 69 20.63 -8.79 12.54
CA LEU A 69 20.09 -8.19 11.32
C LEU A 69 18.60 -8.49 11.18
N ASN A 70 17.82 -7.45 10.88
CA ASN A 70 16.46 -7.60 10.39
C ASN A 70 16.46 -7.34 8.88
N ALA A 71 16.07 -8.35 8.11
CA ALA A 71 15.90 -8.25 6.67
C ALA A 71 14.44 -8.59 6.34
N ASN A 72 13.78 -7.73 5.58
CA ASN A 72 12.45 -8.02 5.08
C ASN A 72 12.31 -7.53 3.64
N GLN A 73 11.48 -8.22 2.88
CA GLN A 73 11.24 -7.95 1.48
C GLN A 73 9.99 -7.06 1.32
N SER A 74 10.07 -6.00 0.51
CA SER A 74 8.99 -5.05 0.26
C SER A 74 8.81 -4.79 -1.23
N SER A 75 7.58 -4.95 -1.72
CA SER A 75 7.22 -4.74 -3.13
C SER A 75 6.89 -3.26 -3.40
N PHE A 76 7.44 -2.72 -4.48
CA PHE A 76 7.19 -1.37 -4.96
C PHE A 76 6.70 -1.42 -6.40
N ASN A 77 5.47 -0.95 -6.63
CA ASN A 77 4.96 -0.76 -8.00
C ASN A 77 5.74 0.36 -8.69
N TYR A 78 5.90 0.27 -10.01
CA TYR A 78 6.53 1.33 -10.79
C TYR A 78 5.71 2.62 -10.80
N GLU A 79 4.39 2.52 -10.68
CA GLU A 79 3.47 3.66 -10.57
C GLU A 79 2.51 3.48 -9.38
N ILE A 80 2.36 4.54 -8.58
CA ILE A 80 1.42 4.58 -7.45
C ILE A 80 0.08 5.12 -7.95
N GLY A 81 -0.86 4.23 -8.20
CA GLY A 81 -2.25 4.58 -8.53
C GLY A 81 -3.09 4.82 -7.27
N SER A 82 -4.03 5.78 -7.33
CA SER A 82 -5.05 5.92 -6.29
C SER A 82 -6.03 4.76 -6.36
N ASN A 83 -6.20 4.04 -5.25
CA ASN A 83 -7.21 2.97 -5.12
C ASN A 83 -8.64 3.50 -5.00
N ARG A 84 -8.84 4.82 -5.01
CA ARG A 84 -10.15 5.48 -4.91
C ARG A 84 -10.27 6.64 -5.87
N THR A 85 -11.47 6.85 -6.39
CA THR A 85 -11.80 8.03 -7.19
C THR A 85 -13.22 8.49 -6.92
N LEU A 86 -13.52 9.74 -7.28
CA LEU A 86 -14.87 10.29 -7.19
C LEU A 86 -15.67 9.78 -8.39
N SER A 87 -16.75 9.06 -8.15
CA SER A 87 -17.61 8.48 -9.19
C SER A 87 -19.05 8.38 -8.69
N TYR A 88 -20.01 8.29 -9.61
CA TYR A 88 -21.42 8.34 -9.28
C TYR A 88 -21.86 7.12 -8.45
N ALA A 89 -22.71 7.36 -7.46
CA ALA A 89 -23.37 6.33 -6.70
C ALA A 89 -24.23 5.45 -7.62
N GLY A 90 -24.16 4.12 -7.44
CA GLY A 90 -24.92 3.15 -8.25
C GLY A 90 -24.18 2.62 -9.49
N GLU A 91 -23.04 3.20 -9.88
CA GLU A 91 -22.22 2.65 -10.96
C GLU A 91 -21.73 1.23 -10.62
N LYS A 92 -21.88 0.30 -11.60
CA LYS A 92 -21.46 -1.10 -11.50
C LYS A 92 -19.95 -1.26 -11.31
N ALA A 93 -19.16 -0.42 -11.99
CA ALA A 93 -17.72 -0.39 -11.89
C ALA A 93 -17.20 1.04 -12.09
N THR A 94 -16.15 1.39 -11.35
CA THR A 94 -15.47 2.68 -11.45
C THR A 94 -14.10 2.46 -12.08
N TYR A 95 -13.86 3.06 -13.24
CA TYR A 95 -12.61 2.95 -13.99
C TYR A 95 -11.73 4.18 -13.79
N LEU A 96 -10.40 3.99 -13.80
CA LEU A 96 -9.41 5.07 -13.73
C LEU A 96 -8.53 5.01 -14.97
N SER A 97 -8.33 6.15 -15.62
CA SER A 97 -7.31 6.28 -16.67
C SER A 97 -5.93 6.40 -16.01
N ILE A 98 -5.01 5.56 -16.47
CA ILE A 98 -3.64 5.44 -15.91
C ILE A 98 -2.63 5.49 -17.06
N LYS A 99 -1.40 5.90 -16.75
CA LYS A 99 -0.36 6.08 -17.78
C LYS A 99 0.15 4.75 -18.32
N SER A 100 0.32 3.76 -17.45
CA SER A 100 0.74 2.42 -17.86
C SER A 100 0.09 1.36 -16.98
N LEU A 101 -0.63 0.43 -17.61
CA LEU A 101 -1.16 -0.76 -16.93
C LEU A 101 -0.01 -1.59 -16.34
N ASN A 102 1.08 -1.76 -17.10
CA ASN A 102 2.25 -2.52 -16.69
C ASN A 102 2.92 -1.90 -15.46
N ALA A 103 3.00 -0.57 -15.37
CA ALA A 103 3.63 0.09 -14.23
C ALA A 103 2.85 -0.09 -12.91
N ILE A 104 1.55 -0.43 -13.00
CA ILE A 104 0.64 -0.61 -11.85
C ILE A 104 0.38 -2.10 -11.55
N SER A 105 0.62 -3.00 -12.52
CA SER A 105 0.53 -4.45 -12.33
C SER A 105 1.85 -5.06 -11.87
N HIS A 106 2.99 -4.51 -12.30
CA HIS A 106 4.32 -5.03 -11.96
C HIS A 106 4.97 -4.23 -10.84
N SER A 107 5.67 -4.95 -9.97
CA SER A 107 6.43 -4.40 -8.86
C SER A 107 7.83 -4.96 -8.86
N ASN A 108 8.82 -4.11 -8.60
CA ASN A 108 10.11 -4.58 -8.13
C ASN A 108 10.01 -4.93 -6.66
N THR A 109 10.94 -5.75 -6.18
CA THR A 109 11.01 -6.05 -4.76
C THR A 109 12.36 -5.67 -4.19
N VAL A 110 12.34 -4.96 -3.08
CA VAL A 110 13.53 -4.44 -2.40
C VAL A 110 13.63 -5.12 -1.05
N MET A 111 14.80 -5.62 -0.68
CA MET A 111 15.07 -6.20 0.62
C MET A 111 16.12 -5.35 1.36
N PRO A 112 15.69 -4.33 2.12
CA PRO A 112 16.57 -3.65 3.05
C PRO A 112 16.93 -4.56 4.23
N THR A 113 18.18 -4.50 4.65
CA THR A 113 18.67 -5.17 5.84
C THR A 113 19.17 -4.12 6.82
N VAL A 114 18.63 -4.09 8.04
CA VAL A 114 18.99 -3.11 9.07
C VAL A 114 19.51 -3.86 10.29
N SER A 115 20.64 -3.42 10.84
CA SER A 115 21.18 -3.96 12.08
C SER A 115 20.41 -3.46 13.31
N ALA A 116 20.46 -4.20 14.41
CA ALA A 116 19.89 -3.77 15.68
C ALA A 116 20.59 -2.51 16.26
N ALA A 117 21.77 -2.17 15.75
CA ALA A 117 22.45 -0.90 16.02
C ALA A 117 21.89 0.29 15.21
N GLY A 118 20.91 0.06 14.33
CA GLY A 118 20.26 1.10 13.51
C GLY A 118 20.98 1.41 12.21
N GLN A 119 21.91 0.56 11.77
CA GLN A 119 22.64 0.77 10.51
C GLN A 119 21.96 0.05 9.35
N LEU A 120 21.78 0.75 8.24
CA LEU A 120 21.34 0.13 6.98
C LEU A 120 22.54 -0.58 6.34
N ASN A 121 22.42 -1.89 6.15
CA ASN A 121 23.41 -2.65 5.39
C ASN A 121 23.25 -2.34 3.90
N ARG A 122 24.36 -1.91 3.30
CA ARG A 122 24.46 -1.56 1.88
C ARG A 122 25.48 -2.50 1.21
N PRO A 123 25.29 -2.86 -0.06
CA PRO A 123 24.20 -2.46 -0.95
C PRO A 123 22.86 -3.14 -0.60
N VAL A 124 21.75 -2.51 -1.00
CA VAL A 124 20.40 -3.08 -0.83
C VAL A 124 20.14 -4.09 -1.93
N PHE A 125 19.54 -5.23 -1.58
CA PHE A 125 19.18 -6.25 -2.56
C PHE A 125 17.90 -5.85 -3.30
N ILE A 126 17.94 -5.82 -4.63
CA ILE A 126 16.83 -5.45 -5.49
C ILE A 126 16.57 -6.60 -6.46
N CYS A 127 15.35 -7.15 -6.41
CA CYS A 127 14.82 -8.05 -7.43
C CYS A 127 14.09 -7.22 -8.47
N LEU A 128 14.65 -7.16 -9.67
CA LEU A 128 13.99 -6.60 -10.84
C LEU A 128 13.02 -7.62 -11.44
N GLN A 129 12.06 -7.13 -12.23
CA GLN A 129 11.16 -7.98 -13.00
C GLN A 129 11.96 -8.90 -13.95
N GLU A 130 11.49 -10.13 -14.12
CA GLU A 130 12.03 -11.04 -15.14
C GLU A 130 11.77 -10.50 -16.55
N PRO A 131 12.73 -10.61 -17.50
CA PRO A 131 12.62 -10.05 -18.85
C PRO A 131 11.37 -10.49 -19.64
N THR A 132 10.75 -11.61 -19.26
CA THR A 132 9.61 -12.25 -19.96
C THR A 132 8.33 -12.32 -19.13
N GLY A 133 8.24 -11.56 -18.02
CA GLY A 133 7.06 -11.53 -17.16
C GLY A 133 5.85 -10.85 -17.79
#